data_AF-A0A3R9LKC4-F1
#
_entry.id   AF-A0A3R9LKC4-F1
#
_cell.length_a   1.000
_cell.length_b   1.000
_cell.length_c   1.000
_cell.angle_alpha   90.00
_cell.angle_beta   90.00
_cell.angle_gamma   90.00
#
_symmetry.space_group_name_H-M   'P 1'
#
loop_
_entity.id
_entity.type
_entity.pdbx_description
1 polymer ?
#
loop_
_entity_poly.entity_id
_entity_poly.type
_entity_poly.pdbx_seq_one_letter_code
_entity_poly.pdbx_strand_id
1 'polypeptide(L)' 'MMLHIHFRCPCCHGSQYRTSHFDVSEQNPFGAKCIFCKSAMVTLDNVAFRVQPAQISGNLHK' A
#
# COMPACT_ATOMS: atom_id res chain seq x y z
N MET A 1 13.30 9.98 -19.52
CA MET A 1 13.57 9.76 -18.08
C MET A 1 12.37 9.04 -17.49
N MET A 2 12.50 7.76 -17.16
CA MET A 2 11.44 7.02 -16.46
C MET A 2 11.61 7.26 -14.96
N LEU A 3 10.62 7.90 -14.33
CA LEU A 3 10.57 8.07 -12.88
C LEU A 3 10.14 6.73 -12.27
N HIS A 4 11.10 5.98 -11.74
CA HIS A 4 10.81 4.72 -11.05
C HIS A 4 10.39 4.99 -9.61
N ILE A 5 9.09 4.96 -9.37
CA ILE A 5 8.52 5.10 -8.02
C ILE A 5 8.72 3.78 -7.27
N HIS A 6 9.40 3.82 -6.13
CA HIS A 6 9.65 2.64 -5.30
C HIS A 6 8.62 2.54 -4.16
N PHE A 7 7.87 1.45 -4.16
CA PHE A 7 6.90 1.15 -3.10
C PHE A 7 7.41 0.12 -2.09
N ARG A 8 7.11 0.34 -0.81
CA ARG A 8 7.27 -0.66 0.25
C ARG A 8 5.99 -0.79 1.05
N CYS A 9 5.70 -2.02 1.45
CA CYS A 9 4.61 -2.28 2.37
C CYS A 9 5.03 -1.87 3.78
N PRO A 10 4.27 -1.02 4.48
CA PRO A 10 4.61 -0.63 5.85
C PRO A 10 4.42 -1.78 6.86
N CYS A 11 3.72 -2.85 6.49
CA CYS A 11 3.31 -3.91 7.40
C CYS A 11 4.25 -5.13 7.37
N CYS A 12 4.69 -5.52 6.18
CA CYS A 12 5.56 -6.68 5.99
C CYS A 12 6.90 -6.34 5.32
N HIS A 13 7.15 -5.05 5.06
CA HIS A 13 8.33 -4.55 4.36
C HIS A 13 8.53 -5.10 2.94
N GLY A 14 7.56 -5.85 2.41
CA GLY A 14 7.57 -6.37 1.05
C GLY A 14 7.51 -5.25 0.01
N SER A 15 8.21 -5.45 -1.10
CA SER A 15 8.22 -4.55 -2.26
C SER A 15 7.32 -5.04 -3.41
N GLN A 16 6.71 -6.23 -3.29
CA GLN A 16 5.81 -6.78 -4.30
C GLN A 16 4.36 -6.32 -4.08
N TYR A 17 3.73 -5.87 -5.16
CA TYR A 17 2.38 -5.34 -5.15
C TYR A 17 1.63 -5.54 -6.45
N ARG A 18 0.32 -5.40 -6.33
CA ARG A 18 -0.59 -5.21 -7.45
C ARG A 18 -1.16 -3.79 -7.41
N THR A 19 -1.56 -3.29 -8.56
CA THR A 19 -2.31 -2.04 -8.70
C THR A 19 -3.73 -2.35 -9.16
N SER A 20 -4.71 -1.66 -8.60
CA SER A 20 -6.11 -1.81 -8.98
C SER A 20 -6.82 -0.46 -8.90
N HIS A 21 -7.63 -0.14 -9.90
CA HIS A 21 -8.47 1.07 -9.89
C HIS A 21 -9.44 1.10 -8.71
N PHE A 22 -9.89 -0.06 -8.24
CA PHE A 22 -10.78 -0.17 -7.08
C PHE A 22 -10.08 0.14 -5.76
N ASP A 23 -8.74 0.04 -5.71
CA ASP A 23 -7.94 0.31 -4.52
C ASP A 23 -7.42 1.77 -4.46
N VAL A 24 -7.75 2.58 -5.47
CA VAL A 24 -7.39 4.01 -5.53
C VAL A 24 -8.24 4.81 -4.55
N SER A 25 -7.58 5.61 -3.72
CA SER A 25 -8.21 6.52 -2.77
C SER A 25 -7.28 7.71 -2.51
N GLU A 26 -7.77 8.74 -1.80
CA GLU A 26 -6.92 9.85 -1.34
C GLU A 26 -5.68 9.38 -0.55
N GLN A 27 -5.83 8.23 0.11
CA GLN A 27 -4.81 7.64 0.98
C GLN A 27 -3.88 6.66 0.25
N ASN A 28 -4.26 6.23 -0.95
CA ASN A 28 -3.53 5.32 -1.82
C ASN A 28 -3.77 5.74 -3.29
N PRO A 29 -3.18 6.86 -3.73
CA PRO A 29 -3.49 7.44 -5.05
C PRO A 29 -3.04 6.53 -6.20
N PHE A 30 -2.09 5.65 -5.95
CA PHE A 30 -1.56 4.70 -6.93
C PHE A 30 -2.33 3.36 -6.96
N GLY A 31 -3.31 3.18 -6.07
CA GLY A 31 -4.04 1.91 -5.96
C GLY A 31 -3.12 0.72 -5.64
N ALA A 32 -1.94 0.96 -5.06
CA ALA A 32 -0.90 -0.04 -4.85
C ALA A 32 -1.13 -0.80 -3.53
N LYS A 33 -1.29 -2.12 -3.61
CA LYS A 33 -1.55 -3.00 -2.47
C LYS A 33 -0.53 -4.14 -2.45
N CYS A 34 0.05 -4.41 -1.29
CA CYS A 34 0.96 -5.52 -1.13
C CYS A 34 0.27 -6.85 -1.48
N ILE A 35 0.92 -7.70 -2.27
CA ILE A 35 0.36 -9.00 -2.68
C ILE A 35 0.18 -9.94 -1.47
N PHE A 36 1.04 -9.81 -0.46
CA PHE A 36 1.03 -10.69 0.71
C PHE A 36 -0.02 -10.29 1.75
N CYS A 37 0.07 -9.07 2.29
CA CYS A 37 -0.78 -8.63 3.41
C CYS A 37 -1.92 -7.70 2.99
N LYS A 38 -2.05 -7.38 1.69
CA LYS A 38 -3.09 -6.52 1.11
C LYS A 38 -3.15 -5.10 1.70
N SER A 39 -2.10 -4.68 2.41
CA SER A 39 -1.99 -3.32 2.94
C SER A 39 -1.61 -2.35 1.82
N ALA A 40 -2.10 -1.11 1.90
CA ALA A 40 -1.73 -0.05 0.97
C ALA A 40 -0.22 0.19 1.08
N MET A 41 0.46 0.31 -0.06
CA MET A 41 1.88 0.57 -0.07
C MET A 41 2.20 2.05 0.08
N VAL A 42 3.39 2.33 0.58
CA VAL A 42 3.94 3.69 0.71
C VAL A 42 5.15 3.85 -0.19
N THR A 43 5.35 5.05 -0.74
CA THR A 43 6.59 5.37 -1.47
C THR A 43 7.69 5.75 -0.48
N LEU A 44 8.95 5.46 -0.82
CA LEU A 44 10.09 5.75 0.06
C LEU A 44 10.24 7.24 0.38
N ASP A 45 9.81 8.12 -0.52
CA ASP A 45 9.86 9.58 -0.32
C ASP A 45 8.85 10.06 0.75
N ASN A 46 7.84 9.24 1.09
CA ASN A 46 6.78 9.54 2.05
C ASN A 46 6.95 8.82 3.41
N VAL A 47 8.14 8.29 3.71
CA VAL A 47 8.43 7.55 4.96
C VAL A 47 8.19 8.39 6.22
N ALA A 48 8.07 9.72 6.10
CA ALA A 48 7.80 10.60 7.24
C ALA A 48 6.38 10.53 7.83
N PHE A 49 5.35 9.99 7.14
CA PHE A 49 3.97 10.32 7.55
C PHE A 49 3.04 9.19 8.00
N ARG A 50 3.31 7.89 7.82
CA ARG A 50 2.24 6.88 8.06
C ARG A 50 2.66 5.66 8.86
N VAL A 51 2.95 5.89 10.14
CA VAL A 51 2.66 4.90 11.19
C VAL A 51 1.16 4.99 11.47
N GLN A 52 0.34 4.32 10.66
CA GLN A 52 -0.99 3.92 11.11
C GLN A 52 -1.05 2.40 11.05
N PRO A 53 -1.52 1.74 12.13
CA PRO A 53 -1.68 0.31 12.11
C PRO A 53 -2.61 -0.04 10.95
N ALA A 54 -2.15 -0.99 10.13
CA ALA A 54 -2.93 -1.56 9.05
C ALA A 54 -4.32 -1.88 9.59
N GLN A 55 -5.32 -1.16 9.13
CA GLN A 55 -6.70 -1.53 9.36
C GLN A 55 -6.87 -2.88 8.69
N ILE A 56 -6.89 -3.92 9.51
CA ILE A 56 -7.25 -5.29 9.14
C ILE A 56 -8.67 -5.17 8.59
N SER A 57 -8.81 -4.94 7.29
CA SER A 57 -10.07 -5.19 6.59
C SER A 57 -10.22 -6.70 6.42
N GLY A 58 -10.25 -7.40 7.55
CA GLY A 58 -10.89 -8.69 7.66
C GLY A 58 -12.37 -8.41 7.55
N ASN A 59 -12.91 -8.58 6.35
CA ASN A 59 -14.33 -8.87 6.19
C ASN A 59 -14.59 -10.19 6.91
N LEU A 60 -14.90 -10.12 8.22
CA LEU A 60 -15.65 -11.15 8.91
C LEU A 60 -17.08 -11.06 8.39
N HIS A 61 -17.30 -11.61 7.19
CA HIS A 61 -18.63 -12.05 6.84
C HIS A 61 -18.90 -13.29 7.69
N LYS A 62 -19.73 -13.08 8.70
CA LYS A 62 -20.45 -14.12 9.45
C LYS A 62 -21.17 -15.08 8.50
#